data_AF-A0A529KKR5-F1
#
_entry.id   AF-A0A529KKR5-F1
#
_cell.length_a   1.000
_cell.length_b   1.000
_cell.length_c   1.000
_cell.angle_alpha   90.00
_cell.angle_beta   90.00
_cell.angle_gamma   90.00
#
_symmetry.space_group_name_H-M   'P 1'
#
loop_
_entity.id
_entity.type
_entity.pdbx_description
1 polymer ?
#
loop_
_entity_poly.entity_id
_entity_poly.type
_entity_poly.pdbx_seq_one_letter_code
_entity_poly.pdbx_strand_id
1 'polypeptide(L)' 'AALRGLPVDQALATAIQSAPMDELSPIGDVRGSAEYRLDAAREIVVRAVLDAAGYPSSDKAVAA' A
#
# COMPACT_ATOMS: atom_id res chain seq x y z
N ALA A 1 -2.09 13.62 5.49
CA ALA A 1 -3.37 14.38 5.41
C ALA A 1 -4.36 13.74 4.44
N ALA A 2 -3.90 13.25 3.29
CA ALA A 2 -4.74 12.70 2.20
C ALA A 2 -5.75 11.61 2.58
N LEU A 3 -5.50 10.86 3.65
CA LEU A 3 -6.35 9.72 4.04
C LEU A 3 -7.46 10.06 5.04
N ARG A 4 -7.41 11.24 5.67
CA ARG A 4 -8.32 11.57 6.77
C ARG A 4 -9.73 11.85 6.23
N GLY A 5 -10.73 11.19 6.81
CA GLY A 5 -12.14 11.37 6.45
C GLY A 5 -12.59 10.60 5.21
N LEU A 6 -11.71 9.81 4.59
CA LEU A 6 -12.10 8.93 3.50
C LEU A 6 -12.87 7.70 4.03
N PRO A 7 -13.87 7.21 3.27
CA PRO A 7 -14.51 5.94 3.59
C PRO A 7 -13.51 4.79 3.50
N VAL A 8 -13.69 3.76 4.33
CA VAL A 8 -12.83 2.57 4.34
C VAL A 8 -13.29 1.61 3.24
N ASP A 9 -12.98 1.98 2.01
CA ASP A 9 -13.31 1.22 0.80
C ASP A 9 -12.21 1.39 -0.26
N GLN A 10 -12.55 1.06 -1.52
CA GLN A 10 -11.64 1.18 -2.65
C GLN A 10 -11.09 2.61 -2.85
N ALA A 11 -11.81 3.65 -2.42
CA ALA A 11 -11.34 5.03 -2.49
C ALA A 11 -10.14 5.27 -1.59
N LEU A 12 -10.11 4.67 -0.39
CA LEU A 12 -8.97 4.76 0.51
C LEU A 12 -7.74 4.07 -0.08
N ALA A 13 -7.91 2.89 -0.68
CA ALA A 13 -6.83 2.20 -1.40
C ALA A 13 -6.29 3.05 -2.56
N THR A 14 -7.17 3.64 -3.36
CA THR A 14 -6.82 4.51 -4.48
C THR A 14 -6.07 5.77 -4.04
N ALA A 15 -6.49 6.35 -2.91
CA ALA A 15 -5.83 7.51 -2.32
C ALA A 15 -4.41 7.20 -1.85
N ILE A 16 -4.18 6.02 -1.26
CA ILE A 16 -2.83 5.55 -0.89
C ILE A 16 -1.97 5.31 -2.13
N GLN A 17 -2.53 4.65 -3.16
CA GLN A 17 -1.81 4.39 -4.40
C GLN A 17 -1.36 5.68 -5.10
N SER A 18 -2.16 6.75 -5.01
CA SER A 18 -1.86 8.05 -5.63
C SER A 18 -1.06 9.01 -4.74
N ALA A 19 -0.84 8.68 -3.46
CA ALA A 19 -0.21 9.61 -2.51
C ALA A 19 1.27 9.87 -2.88
N PRO A 20 1.81 11.09 -2.73
CA PRO A 20 3.26 11.27 -2.83
C PRO A 20 3.98 10.43 -1.75
N MET A 21 5.16 9.92 -2.08
CA MET A 21 6.02 9.11 -1.22
C MET A 21 7.42 9.73 -1.17
N ASP A 22 7.47 11.05 -1.06
CA ASP A 22 8.68 11.86 -1.25
C ASP A 22 9.74 11.60 -0.17
N GLU A 23 9.33 11.05 0.97
CA GLU A 23 10.22 10.62 2.06
C GLU A 23 11.00 9.34 1.73
N LEU A 24 10.59 8.59 0.69
CA LEU A 24 11.26 7.37 0.26
C LEU A 24 12.20 7.65 -0.93
N SER A 25 13.42 7.13 -0.86
CA SER A 25 14.39 7.16 -1.95
C SER A 25 14.88 5.75 -2.26
N PRO A 26 14.02 4.88 -2.83
CA PRO A 26 14.38 3.48 -3.05
C PRO A 26 15.50 3.34 -4.08
N ILE A 27 16.37 2.36 -3.87
CA ILE A 27 17.43 2.01 -4.81
C ILE A 27 16.96 0.90 -5.76
N GLY A 28 17.51 0.89 -6.97
CA GLY A 28 17.46 -0.28 -7.84
C GLY A 28 18.65 -1.21 -7.55
N ASP A 29 18.40 -2.51 -7.50
CA ASP A 29 19.44 -3.53 -7.43
C ASP A 29 19.01 -4.81 -8.19
N VAL A 30 19.79 -5.88 -8.07
CA VAL A 30 19.52 -7.17 -8.74
C VAL A 30 18.20 -7.83 -8.32
N ARG A 31 17.59 -7.38 -7.22
CA ARG A 31 16.31 -7.93 -6.70
C ARG A 31 15.11 -7.13 -7.18
N GLY A 32 15.28 -5.89 -7.64
CA GLY A 32 14.19 -5.07 -8.15
C GLY A 32 14.57 -3.60 -8.37
N SER A 33 13.82 -2.93 -9.24
CA SER A 33 13.99 -1.50 -9.52
C SER A 33 13.50 -0.63 -8.36
N ALA A 34 13.95 0.62 -8.35
CA ALA A 34 13.45 1.63 -7.42
C ALA A 34 11.93 1.84 -7.57
N GLU A 35 11.42 1.84 -8.80
CA GLU A 35 10.00 1.98 -9.12
C GLU A 35 9.19 0.81 -8.57
N TYR A 36 9.65 -0.42 -8.80
CA TYR A 36 8.99 -1.61 -8.25
C TYR A 36 8.90 -1.57 -6.72
N ARG A 37 9.97 -1.10 -6.04
CA ARG A 37 9.97 -0.95 -4.59
C ARG A 37 8.99 0.12 -4.10
N LEU A 38 8.83 1.19 -4.88
CA LEU A 38 7.84 2.22 -4.57
C LEU A 38 6.42 1.65 -4.70
N ASP A 39 6.14 0.92 -5.79
CA ASP A 39 4.85 0.26 -5.99
C ASP A 39 4.55 -0.75 -4.89
N ALA A 40 5.55 -1.57 -4.52
CA ALA A 40 5.43 -2.52 -3.42
C ALA A 40 5.19 -1.83 -2.08
N ALA A 41 5.85 -0.70 -1.81
CA ALA A 41 5.62 0.07 -0.59
C ALA A 41 4.18 0.56 -0.51
N ARG A 42 3.61 1.08 -1.60
CA ARG A 42 2.22 1.51 -1.66
C ARG A 42 1.26 0.35 -1.40
N GLU A 43 1.51 -0.79 -2.05
CA GLU A 43 0.70 -2.00 -1.86
C GLU A 43 0.72 -2.48 -0.41
N ILE A 44 1.89 -2.50 0.23
CA ILE A 44 2.02 -2.85 1.66
C ILE A 44 1.21 -1.89 2.53
N VAL A 45 1.27 -0.58 2.27
CA VAL A 45 0.51 0.42 3.03
C VAL A 45 -0.99 0.24 2.83
N VAL A 46 -1.46 0.00 1.59
CA VAL A 46 -2.88 -0.31 1.32
C VAL A 46 -3.34 -1.49 2.17
N ARG A 47 -2.61 -2.61 2.12
CA ARG A 47 -2.95 -3.82 2.87
C ARG A 47 -2.96 -3.58 4.38
N ALA A 48 -1.95 -2.89 4.90
CA ALA A 48 -1.87 -2.59 6.32
C ALA A 48 -3.01 -1.69 6.80
N VAL A 49 -3.39 -0.67 6.02
CA VAL A 49 -4.48 0.24 6.34
C VAL A 49 -5.84 -0.47 6.29
N LEU A 50 -6.09 -1.28 5.25
CA LEU A 50 -7.33 -2.04 5.14
C LEU A 50 -7.46 -3.10 6.25
N ASP A 51 -6.39 -3.85 6.52
CA ASP A 51 -6.34 -4.82 7.63
C ASP A 51 -6.64 -4.10 8.97
N ALA A 52 -6.01 -2.95 9.23
CA ALA A 52 -6.24 -2.17 10.46
C ALA A 52 -7.65 -1.61 10.57
N ALA A 53 -8.32 -1.36 9.45
CA ALA A 53 -9.69 -0.86 9.41
C ALA A 53 -10.75 -1.98 9.41
N GLY A 54 -10.34 -3.24 9.56
CA GLY A 54 -11.25 -4.40 9.65
C GLY A 54 -11.70 -4.95 8.29
N TYR A 55 -11.01 -4.60 7.20
CA TYR A 55 -11.25 -5.10 5.85
C TYR A 55 -10.11 -6.05 5.47
N PRO A 56 -10.16 -7.32 5.91
CA PRO A 56 -9.08 -8.26 5.66
C PRO A 56 -8.89 -8.46 4.16
N SER A 57 -7.64 -8.36 3.72
CA SER A 57 -7.27 -8.80 2.38
C SER A 57 -7.54 -10.31 2.22
N SER A 58 -8.31 -10.68 1.19
CA SER A 58 -8.70 -12.07 0.89
C SER A 58 -7.53 -13.02 0.61
N ASP A 59 -6.29 -12.51 0.54
CA ASP A 59 -5.11 -13.25 0.11
C ASP A 59 -4.38 -13.97 1.27
N LYS A 60 -4.78 -13.73 2.54
CA LYS A 60 -4.27 -14.49 3.71
C LYS A 60 -5.03 -15.80 3.97
N ALA A 61 -5.66 -16.38 2.94
CA ALA A 61 -6.34 -17.68 3.01
C ALA A 61 -5.58 -18.78 2.23
N VAL A 62 -4.25 -18.83 2.31
CA VAL A 62 -3.48 -20.02 1.93
C VAL A 62 -2.24 -20.16 2.81
N ALA A 63 -2.44 -20.69 4.00
CA ALA A 63 -1.41 -21.38 4.77
C ALA A 63 -2.10 -22.48 5.58
N ALA A 64 -2.12 -23.68 5.02
CA ALA A 64 -2.46 -24.95 5.68
C ALA A 64 -1.26 -25.89 5.52
#